data_AF-A0A5C9AHW0-F1
#
_entry.id   AF-A0A5C9AHW0-F1
#
_cell.length_a   1.000
_cell.length_b   1.000
_cell.length_c   1.000
_cell.angle_alpha   90.00
_cell.angle_beta   90.00
_cell.angle_gamma   90.00
#
_symmetry.space_group_name_H-M   'P 1'
#
loop_
_entity.id
_entity.type
_entity.pdbx_description
1 polymer ?
#
loop_
_entity_poly.entity_id
_entity_poly.type
_entity_poly.pdbx_seq_one_letter_code
_entity_poly.pdbx_strand_id
1 'polypeptide(L)'
;MRRTFIKKEGVVITTLARYLLGEKCGNRLKTIDELANECRSSVGLTQAALKTLESSGAIRIERRGRNGSYLVEMDNKALLTHVDINNVVCAMPLPYTRLYEGLASGLKAQFDGIPFYYAHMRGADIRVECLLNGVYDMAVVSR
;
A
#
# COMPACT_ATOMS: atom_id res chain seq x y z
N MET A 1 13.47 -14.26 8.83
CA MET A 1 12.23 -14.13 9.64
C MET A 1 11.39 -15.39 9.52
N ARG A 2 10.81 -15.85 10.64
CA ARG A 2 10.12 -17.14 10.78
C ARG A 2 8.94 -17.25 9.81
N ARG A 3 9.02 -18.19 8.86
CA ARG A 3 7.89 -18.68 8.04
C ARG A 3 6.94 -19.48 8.94
N THR A 4 6.17 -18.81 9.79
CA THR A 4 5.18 -19.46 10.64
C THR A 4 3.82 -19.25 10.00
N PHE A 5 3.29 -20.30 9.34
CA PHE A 5 1.91 -20.44 8.88
C PHE A 5 1.13 -19.14 8.71
N ILE A 6 1.34 -18.41 7.60
CA ILE A 6 0.36 -17.38 7.23
C ILE A 6 -0.92 -18.14 6.89
N LYS A 7 -1.89 -18.11 7.80
CA LYS A 7 -3.25 -18.61 7.53
C LYS A 7 -3.72 -17.92 6.26
N LYS A 8 -4.42 -18.65 5.38
CA LYS A 8 -4.92 -18.14 4.10
C LYS A 8 -5.66 -16.79 4.25
N GLU A 9 -6.33 -16.60 5.39
CA GLU A 9 -6.94 -15.35 5.83
C GLU A 9 -5.99 -14.16 5.90
N GLY A 10 -4.78 -14.30 6.48
CA GLY A 10 -3.79 -13.24 6.56
C GLY A 10 -3.31 -12.78 5.18
N VAL A 11 -3.10 -13.72 4.26
CA VAL A 11 -2.74 -13.38 2.86
C VAL A 11 -3.83 -12.55 2.19
N VAL A 12 -5.10 -12.90 2.41
CA VAL A 12 -6.24 -12.17 1.85
C VAL A 12 -6.33 -10.77 2.46
N ILE A 13 -6.18 -10.63 3.78
CA ILE A 13 -6.19 -9.33 4.46
C ILE A 13 -5.09 -8.42 3.89
N THR A 14 -3.85 -8.92 3.81
CA THR A 14 -2.72 -8.14 3.27
C THR A 14 -2.94 -7.76 1.80
N THR A 15 -3.49 -8.65 0.99
CA THR A 15 -3.77 -8.38 -0.43
C THR A 15 -4.86 -7.32 -0.59
N LEU A 16 -5.94 -7.41 0.19
CA LEU A 16 -7.00 -6.41 0.22
C LEU A 16 -6.51 -5.07 0.74
N ALA A 17 -5.68 -5.04 1.78
CA ALA A 17 -5.10 -3.81 2.31
C ALA A 17 -4.24 -3.10 1.25
N ARG A 18 -3.44 -3.84 0.47
CA ARG A 18 -2.68 -3.28 -0.66
C ARG A 18 -3.58 -2.72 -1.75
N TYR A 19 -4.65 -3.42 -2.10
CA TYR A 19 -5.63 -2.94 -3.07
C TYR A 19 -6.23 -1.60 -2.60
N LEU A 20 -6.67 -1.55 -1.33
CA LEU A 20 -7.30 -0.38 -0.74
C LEU A 20 -6.33 0.81 -0.66
N LEU A 21 -5.04 0.62 -0.34
CA LEU A 21 -4.05 1.71 -0.35
C LEU A 21 -3.91 2.41 -1.72
N GLY A 22 -4.33 1.77 -2.81
CA GLY A 22 -4.38 2.36 -4.15
C GLY A 22 -5.68 3.09 -4.49
N GLU A 23 -6.70 3.00 -3.63
CA GLU A 23 -8.02 3.61 -3.83
C GLU A 23 -8.12 5.00 -3.22
N LYS A 24 -9.14 5.76 -3.63
CA LYS A 24 -9.48 7.07 -3.04
C LYS A 24 -10.86 7.03 -2.41
N CYS A 25 -11.05 7.77 -1.32
CA CYS A 25 -12.38 7.99 -0.75
C CYS A 25 -13.31 8.56 -1.84
N GLY A 26 -14.53 8.00 -1.94
CA GLY A 26 -15.49 8.27 -2.99
C GLY A 26 -15.43 7.29 -4.17
N ASN A 27 -14.38 6.47 -4.30
CA ASN A 27 -14.29 5.48 -5.36
C ASN A 27 -15.29 4.33 -5.13
N ARG A 28 -15.84 3.84 -6.25
CA ARG A 28 -16.57 2.57 -6.28
C ARG A 28 -15.56 1.43 -6.22
N LEU A 29 -15.66 0.62 -5.17
CA LEU A 29 -14.83 -0.56 -5.01
C LEU A 29 -15.22 -1.67 -5.99
N LYS A 30 -14.25 -2.53 -6.30
CA LYS A 30 -14.50 -3.79 -7.01
C LYS A 30 -15.55 -4.62 -6.29
N THR A 31 -16.25 -5.43 -7.06
CA THR A 31 -17.21 -6.39 -6.52
C THR A 31 -16.50 -7.43 -5.67
N ILE A 32 -17.25 -8.08 -4.78
CA ILE A 32 -16.68 -9.10 -3.90
C ILE A 32 -16.13 -10.29 -4.69
N ASP A 33 -16.75 -10.63 -5.82
CA ASP A 33 -16.32 -11.71 -6.70
C ASP A 33 -15.01 -11.37 -7.43
N GLU A 34 -14.86 -10.12 -7.90
CA GLU A 34 -13.60 -9.63 -8.48
C GLU A 34 -12.47 -9.67 -7.44
N LEU A 35 -12.74 -9.17 -6.23
CA LEU A 35 -11.76 -9.19 -5.14
C LEU A 35 -11.38 -10.62 -4.72
N ALA A 36 -12.35 -11.54 -4.68
CA ALA A 36 -12.11 -12.94 -4.36
C ALA A 36 -11.22 -13.62 -5.41
N ASN A 37 -11.46 -13.34 -6.69
CA ASN A 37 -10.65 -13.83 -7.80
C ASN A 37 -9.22 -13.28 -7.74
N GLU A 38 -9.04 -11.98 -7.50
CA GLU A 38 -7.70 -11.37 -7.35
C GLU A 38 -6.94 -11.92 -6.16
N CYS A 39 -7.63 -12.14 -5.04
CA CYS A 39 -7.06 -12.74 -3.83
C CYS A 39 -6.90 -14.26 -3.92
N ARG A 40 -7.33 -14.91 -5.02
CA ARG A 40 -7.38 -16.38 -5.19
C ARG A 40 -8.02 -17.08 -3.98
N SER A 41 -9.13 -16.53 -3.50
CA SER A 41 -9.78 -16.94 -2.26
C SER A 41 -11.30 -17.08 -2.43
N SER A 42 -11.98 -17.62 -1.42
CA SER A 42 -13.44 -17.71 -1.47
C SER A 42 -14.09 -16.36 -1.17
N VAL A 43 -15.29 -16.15 -1.72
CA VAL A 43 -16.10 -14.95 -1.43
C VAL A 43 -16.29 -14.77 0.06
N GLY A 44 -16.63 -15.82 0.81
CA GLY A 44 -16.81 -15.77 2.26
C GLY A 44 -15.53 -15.34 3.01
N LEU A 45 -14.35 -15.81 2.58
CA LEU A 45 -13.08 -15.41 3.19
C LEU A 45 -12.74 -13.95 2.87
N THR A 46 -12.99 -13.52 1.63
CA THR A 46 -12.79 -12.13 1.19
C THR A 46 -13.71 -11.18 1.97
N GLN A 47 -14.98 -11.55 2.18
CA GLN A 47 -15.92 -10.78 2.98
C GLN A 47 -15.49 -10.69 4.44
N ALA A 48 -15.05 -11.81 5.03
CA ALA A 48 -14.55 -11.83 6.39
C ALA A 48 -13.33 -10.92 6.55
N ALA A 49 -12.37 -11.00 5.63
CA ALA A 49 -11.19 -10.14 5.62
C ALA A 49 -11.54 -8.65 5.46
N LEU A 50 -12.47 -8.31 4.57
CA LEU A 50 -12.96 -6.93 4.40
C LEU A 50 -13.61 -6.40 5.69
N LYS A 51 -14.39 -7.26 6.36
CA LYS A 51 -15.02 -6.93 7.65
C LYS A 51 -13.99 -6.76 8.77
N THR A 52 -12.91 -7.53 8.76
CA THR A 52 -11.79 -7.35 9.70
C THR A 52 -11.12 -5.99 9.50
N LEU A 53 -10.88 -5.57 8.26
CA LEU A 53 -10.33 -4.25 7.95
C LEU A 53 -11.28 -3.12 8.40
N GLU A 54 -12.58 -3.22 8.13
CA GLU A 54 -13.58 -2.29 8.66
C GLU A 54 -13.62 -2.27 10.20
N SER A 55 -13.59 -3.44 10.85
CA SER A 55 -13.67 -3.55 12.31
C SER A 55 -12.43 -3.00 13.01
N SER A 56 -11.28 -3.01 12.32
CA SER A 56 -10.05 -2.36 12.81
C SER A 56 -10.05 -0.84 12.66
N GLY A 57 -11.08 -0.26 12.02
CA GLY A 57 -11.17 1.17 11.74
C GLY A 57 -10.30 1.63 10.56
N ALA A 58 -9.66 0.70 9.83
CA ALA A 58 -8.77 1.05 8.73
C ALA A 58 -9.52 1.61 7.51
N ILE A 59 -10.78 1.21 7.33
CA ILE A 59 -11.65 1.67 6.24
C ILE A 59 -13.11 1.75 6.72
N ARG A 60 -13.92 2.52 5.98
CA ARG A 60 -15.38 2.50 6.08
C ARG A 60 -15.98 2.35 4.70
N ILE A 61 -16.80 1.33 4.50
CA ILE A 61 -17.43 1.04 3.20
C ILE A 61 -18.94 1.26 3.30
N GLU A 62 -19.47 2.08 2.40
CA GLU A 62 -20.89 2.24 2.21
C GLU A 62 -21.40 1.26 1.15
N ARG A 63 -22.19 0.29 1.59
CA ARG A 63 -22.78 -0.74 0.72
C ARG A 63 -24.14 -0.24 0.21
N ARG A 64 -24.24 0.04 -1.09
CA ARG A 64 -25.47 0.56 -1.74
C ARG A 64 -26.19 -0.49 -2.60
N GLY A 65 -26.09 -1.77 -2.22
CA GLY A 65 -26.75 -2.89 -2.91
C GLY A 65 -26.39 -2.96 -4.40
N ARG A 66 -27.39 -2.85 -5.29
CA ARG A 66 -27.20 -2.87 -6.75
C ARG A 66 -26.28 -1.76 -7.28
N ASN A 67 -26.13 -0.67 -6.53
CA ASN A 67 -25.27 0.45 -6.91
C ASN A 67 -23.79 0.22 -6.57
N GLY A 68 -23.45 -0.91 -5.93
CA GLY A 68 -22.09 -1.28 -5.54
C GLY A 68 -21.71 -0.81 -4.14
N SER A 69 -20.42 -0.93 -3.84
CA SER A 69 -19.81 -0.54 -2.57
C SER A 69 -18.88 0.64 -2.80
N TYR A 70 -18.93 1.64 -1.94
CA TYR A 70 -18.11 2.84 -2.03
C TYR A 70 -17.24 2.98 -0.80
N LEU A 71 -15.98 3.35 -1.01
CA LEU A 71 -15.07 3.69 0.07
C LEU A 71 -15.42 5.09 0.59
N VAL A 72 -15.77 5.23 1.86
CA VAL A 72 -16.15 6.53 2.45
C VAL A 72 -14.99 7.14 3.22
N GLU A 73 -14.34 6.33 4.04
CA GLU A 73 -13.22 6.74 4.89
C GLU A 73 -12.11 5.70 4.79
N MET A 74 -10.88 6.17 4.95
CA MET A 74 -9.68 5.36 4.88
C MET A 74 -8.61 5.95 5.81
N ASP A 75 -8.05 5.10 6.64
CA ASP A 75 -6.85 5.42 7.43
C ASP A 75 -5.67 4.65 6.85
N ASN A 76 -4.80 5.37 6.14
CA ASN A 76 -3.60 4.81 5.53
C ASN A 76 -2.64 4.22 6.56
N LYS A 77 -2.52 4.83 7.75
CA LYS A 77 -1.63 4.34 8.81
C LYS A 77 -2.16 3.01 9.33
N ALA A 78 -3.47 2.92 9.61
CA ALA A 78 -4.10 1.68 10.03
C ALA A 78 -4.03 0.58 8.95
N LEU A 79 -4.28 0.92 7.67
CA LEU A 79 -4.15 -0.03 6.56
C LEU A 79 -2.74 -0.60 6.43
N LEU A 80 -1.72 0.26 6.58
CA LEU A 80 -0.32 -0.17 6.51
C LEU A 80 0.06 -1.16 7.60
N THR A 81 -0.58 -1.15 8.78
CA THR A 81 -0.34 -2.18 9.81
C THR A 81 -0.77 -3.59 9.39
N HIS A 82 -1.67 -3.70 8.42
CA HIS A 82 -2.12 -4.97 7.85
C HIS A 82 -1.30 -5.40 6.62
N VAL A 83 -0.43 -4.52 6.14
CA VAL A 83 0.51 -4.82 5.07
C VAL A 83 1.87 -5.17 5.68
N ASP A 84 2.53 -6.19 5.13
CA ASP A 84 3.91 -6.54 5.50
C ASP A 84 4.94 -5.54 4.92
N ILE A 85 4.69 -4.24 5.08
CA ILE A 85 5.62 -3.15 4.73
C ILE A 85 6.22 -2.65 6.04
N ASN A 86 7.34 -3.24 6.43
CA ASN A 86 8.04 -2.89 7.67
C ASN A 86 8.85 -1.59 7.55
N ASN A 87 9.23 -1.23 6.33
CA ASN A 87 9.91 0.00 5.98
C ASN A 87 9.73 0.28 4.49
N VAL A 88 10.03 1.51 4.08
CA VAL A 88 10.06 1.95 2.69
C VAL A 88 11.44 2.51 2.40
N VAL A 89 12.13 1.95 1.41
CA VAL A 89 13.43 2.42 0.94
C VAL A 89 13.25 3.14 -0.40
N CYS A 90 13.52 4.44 -0.42
CA CYS A 90 13.41 5.28 -1.60
C CYS A 90 14.78 5.55 -2.22
N ALA A 91 14.98 5.08 -3.45
CA ALA A 91 16.13 5.43 -4.26
C ALA A 91 16.00 6.87 -4.76
N MET A 92 16.95 7.73 -4.43
CA MET A 92 16.96 9.11 -4.94
C MET A 92 18.38 9.59 -5.25
N PRO A 93 18.54 10.62 -6.11
CA PRO A 93 19.81 11.33 -6.21
C PRO A 93 20.26 11.88 -4.86
N LEU A 94 21.55 12.16 -4.72
CA LEU A 94 22.04 12.98 -3.60
C LEU A 94 21.26 14.31 -3.57
N PRO A 95 20.84 14.82 -2.40
CA PRO A 95 20.11 16.08 -2.32
C PRO A 95 21.06 17.28 -2.46
N TYR A 96 21.67 17.43 -3.64
CA TYR A 96 22.68 18.48 -3.92
C TYR A 96 22.06 19.84 -4.29
N THR A 97 20.74 19.94 -4.35
CA THR A 97 20.02 21.22 -4.54
C THR A 97 18.93 21.37 -3.50
N ARG A 98 18.55 22.62 -3.21
CA ARG A 98 17.39 22.94 -2.35
C ARG A 98 16.09 22.27 -2.81
N LEU A 99 15.95 22.04 -4.12
CA LEU A 99 14.80 21.31 -4.67
C LEU A 99 14.79 19.86 -4.20
N TYR A 100 15.92 19.15 -4.31
CA TYR A 100 16.01 17.76 -3.86
C TYR A 100 15.98 17.64 -2.33
N GLU A 101 16.57 18.60 -1.61
CA GLU A 101 16.45 18.69 -0.14
C GLU A 101 15.00 18.88 0.31
N GLY A 102 14.27 19.78 -0.34
CA GLY A 102 12.86 20.02 -0.08
C GLY A 102 11.98 18.81 -0.41
N LEU A 103 12.25 18.15 -1.54
CA LEU A 103 11.56 16.92 -1.92
C LEU A 103 11.81 15.79 -0.91
N ALA A 104 13.06 15.59 -0.48
CA ALA A 104 13.38 14.62 0.56
C ALA A 104 12.62 14.95 1.85
N SER A 105 12.73 16.19 2.34
CA SER A 105 12.03 16.61 3.56
C SER A 105 10.51 16.38 3.47
N GLY A 106 9.90 16.74 2.33
CA GLY A 106 8.47 16.53 2.08
C GLY A 106 8.07 15.07 2.04
N LEU A 107 8.83 14.21 1.35
CA LEU A 107 8.62 12.77 1.33
C LEU A 107 8.70 12.21 2.75
N LYS A 108 9.77 12.52 3.50
CA LYS A 108 9.95 12.04 4.87
C LYS A 108 8.77 12.42 5.78
N ALA A 109 8.21 13.62 5.63
CA ALA A 109 7.03 14.06 6.37
C ALA A 109 5.75 13.31 5.99
N GLN A 110 5.56 12.94 4.71
CA GLN A 110 4.39 12.16 4.27
C GLN A 110 4.41 10.72 4.81
N PHE A 111 5.59 10.16 5.04
CA PHE A 111 5.76 8.83 5.63
C PHE A 111 5.88 8.86 7.17
N ASP A 112 5.35 9.89 7.83
CA ASP A 112 5.32 9.95 9.29
C ASP A 112 4.61 8.72 9.92
N GLY A 113 5.29 8.06 10.86
CA GLY A 113 4.85 6.80 11.47
C GLY A 113 5.25 5.53 10.70
N ILE A 114 5.94 5.66 9.56
CA ILE A 114 6.45 4.53 8.77
C ILE A 114 7.97 4.67 8.66
N PRO A 115 8.78 3.64 8.97
CA PRO A 115 10.22 3.70 8.76
C PRO A 115 10.56 3.94 7.29
N PHE A 116 11.00 5.16 6.97
CA PHE A 116 11.31 5.61 5.62
C PHE A 116 12.80 5.95 5.48
N TYR A 117 13.49 5.31 4.53
CA TYR A 117 14.93 5.43 4.32
C TYR A 117 15.25 5.90 2.91
N TYR A 118 16.36 6.63 2.77
CA TYR A 118 16.90 6.99 1.46
C TYR A 118 18.07 6.09 1.09
N ALA A 119 18.05 5.59 -0.14
CA ALA A 119 19.20 5.02 -0.81
C ALA A 119 19.69 6.01 -1.86
N HIS A 120 20.81 6.67 -1.58
CA HIS A 120 21.36 7.66 -2.51
C HIS A 120 22.15 6.98 -3.62
N MET A 121 21.72 7.16 -4.88
CA MET A 121 22.45 6.64 -6.04
C MET A 121 22.30 7.51 -7.28
N ARG A 122 23.34 7.49 -8.12
CA ARG A 122 23.39 8.19 -9.41
C ARG A 122 22.85 7.29 -10.53
N GLY A 123 22.40 7.92 -11.62
CA GLY A 123 21.81 7.23 -12.78
C GLY A 123 20.33 6.93 -12.59
N ALA A 124 19.49 7.47 -13.47
CA ALA A 124 18.05 7.20 -13.42
C ALA A 124 17.76 5.74 -13.80
N ASP A 125 18.46 5.21 -14.80
CA ASP A 125 18.27 3.84 -15.30
C ASP A 125 18.53 2.79 -14.21
N ILE A 126 19.61 2.94 -13.45
CA ILE A 126 19.94 2.04 -12.34
C ILE A 126 18.87 2.11 -11.25
N ARG A 127 18.36 3.30 -10.92
CA ARG A 127 17.26 3.44 -9.93
C ARG A 127 16.00 2.73 -10.40
N VAL A 128 15.66 2.84 -11.69
CA VAL A 128 14.51 2.16 -12.27
C VAL A 128 14.72 0.64 -12.28
N GLU A 129 15.90 0.17 -12.65
CA GLU A 129 16.25 -1.26 -12.63
C GLU A 129 16.13 -1.84 -11.21
N CYS A 130 16.70 -1.16 -10.20
CA CYS A 130 16.60 -1.58 -8.81
C CYS A 130 15.14 -1.59 -8.30
N LEU A 131 14.31 -0.63 -8.73
CA LEU A 131 12.88 -0.61 -8.41
C LEU A 131 12.16 -1.81 -9.03
N LEU A 132 12.38 -2.09 -10.32
CA LEU A 132 11.78 -3.23 -11.02
C LEU A 132 12.20 -4.58 -10.44
N ASN A 133 13.45 -4.67 -9.97
CA ASN A 133 13.99 -5.87 -9.32
C ASN A 133 13.60 -5.99 -7.84
N GLY A 134 12.85 -5.04 -7.28
CA GLY A 134 12.40 -5.05 -5.89
C GLY A 134 13.53 -4.81 -4.87
N VAL A 135 14.64 -4.21 -5.29
CA VAL A 135 15.75 -3.81 -4.40
C VAL A 135 15.35 -2.58 -3.57
N TYR A 136 14.57 -1.68 -4.17
CA TYR A 136 13.99 -0.49 -3.52
C TYR A 136 12.49 -0.44 -3.75
N ASP A 137 11.75 0.20 -2.85
CA ASP A 137 10.29 0.29 -2.89
C ASP A 137 9.80 1.51 -3.71
N MET A 138 10.63 2.54 -3.80
CA MET A 138 10.36 3.76 -4.58
C MET A 138 11.63 4.27 -5.27
N ALA A 139 11.46 4.96 -6.38
CA ALA A 139 12.55 5.69 -7.05
C ALA A 139 12.13 7.10 -7.47
N VAL A 140 12.95 8.09 -7.15
CA VAL A 140 12.83 9.45 -7.69
C VAL A 140 13.59 9.52 -9.01
N VAL A 141 12.89 9.84 -10.09
CA VAL A 141 13.47 10.01 -11.43
C VAL A 141 13.09 11.36 -12.01
N SER A 142 13.99 11.94 -12.80
CA SER A 142 13.68 13.11 -13.64
C SER A 142 13.09 12.63 -14.96
N ARG A 143 12.25 13.47 -15.57
CA ARG A 143 11.80 13.27 -16.95
C ARG A 143 12.96 13.39 -17.93
#